data_AF-A0AAD8VFN9-F1
#
_entry.id   AF-A0AAD8VFN9-F1
#
_cell.length_a   1.000
_cell.length_b   1.000
_cell.length_c   1.000
_cell.angle_alpha   90.00
_cell.angle_beta   90.00
_cell.angle_gamma   90.00
#
_symmetry.space_group_name_H-M   'P 1'
#
loop_
_entity.id
_entity.type
_entity.pdbx_description
1 polymer ?
#
loop_
_entity_poly.entity_id
_entity_poly.type
_entity_poly.pdbx_seq_one_letter_code
_entity_poly.pdbx_strand_id
1 'polypeptide(L)'
;MSGSQKLMKRFLNPKRKSPPPATNDPDHEGPSNSTIRSTRPCPLPVPTIRRESTVNLNELPYDPADRKRISEYIGPKLQDEIRRKYLVRDPYRPQRGFKYPQRSIGNIQRRFSTKWYDKYDWLEYSEKKDAAFCLYCYLFRDHIEGQGGNDAFVVDGFDCWNKGCRLKDHVGKSPNSFHNTAVKRCNDLLKHDQSVVVALDKQSKVTHEEYMIRLNNSISAARYLLHQGLAFRGHDESKESKNRGNFRQLGDLLADQNENTKRIVLIDAPRNNQMVAPEIQRDIAECYAERRDKDILEAMLEVKLLKRKFQQIRDDGWDSLLDKTYSFCEQYGIPKLDMEEHRPA
;
A
#
# COMPACT_ATOMS: atom_id res chain seq x y z
N MET A 1 -0.23 -22.63 23.99
CA MET A 1 -0.07 -22.26 22.56
C MET A 1 0.35 -23.50 21.80
N SER A 2 -0.44 -23.98 20.84
CA SER A 2 -0.10 -25.19 20.08
C SER A 2 1.17 -24.97 19.24
N GLY A 3 1.91 -26.05 18.95
CA GLY A 3 3.15 -26.00 18.15
C GLY A 3 2.99 -25.24 16.83
N SER A 4 1.82 -25.34 16.21
CA SER A 4 1.46 -24.65 14.96
C SER A 4 1.43 -23.12 15.08
N GLN A 5 1.08 -22.55 16.25
CA GLN A 5 1.13 -21.09 16.49
C GLN A 5 2.56 -20.57 16.65
N LYS A 6 3.53 -21.44 16.99
CA LYS A 6 4.93 -21.10 17.18
C LYS A 6 5.68 -21.06 15.84
N LEU A 7 5.28 -21.91 14.88
CA LEU A 7 5.87 -21.99 13.54
C LEU A 7 5.47 -20.78 12.68
N MET A 8 4.19 -20.41 12.64
CA MET A 8 3.74 -19.23 11.87
C MET A 8 4.32 -17.90 12.36
N LYS A 9 4.61 -17.76 13.67
CA LYS A 9 5.26 -16.57 14.22
C LYS A 9 6.73 -16.41 13.82
N ARG A 10 7.42 -17.49 13.40
CA ARG A 10 8.81 -17.43 12.90
C ARG A 10 8.89 -16.87 11.49
N PHE A 11 7.88 -17.11 10.65
CA PHE A 11 7.87 -16.64 9.25
C PHE A 11 7.53 -15.14 9.11
N LEU A 12 6.85 -14.54 10.09
CA LEU A 12 6.35 -13.16 10.00
C LEU A 12 7.22 -12.10 10.68
N ASN A 13 8.36 -12.47 11.29
CA ASN A 13 9.19 -11.51 12.05
C ASN A 13 10.69 -11.74 11.84
N PRO A 14 11.35 -11.03 10.90
CA PRO A 14 12.80 -11.01 10.81
C PRO A 14 13.35 -10.20 11.98
N LYS A 15 13.96 -10.85 12.98
CA LYS A 15 14.69 -10.15 14.04
C LYS A 15 15.88 -9.41 13.41
N ARG A 16 15.81 -8.07 13.36
CA ARG A 16 17.01 -7.23 13.25
C ARG A 16 17.89 -7.50 14.48
N LYS A 17 19.12 -7.99 14.27
CA LYS A 17 20.12 -8.04 15.33
C LYS A 17 20.54 -6.60 15.66
N SER A 18 20.32 -6.17 16.90
CA SER A 18 20.92 -4.96 17.46
C SER A 18 22.44 -5.15 17.60
N PRO A 19 23.26 -4.09 17.47
CA PRO A 19 24.69 -4.16 17.74
C PRO A 19 24.96 -4.37 19.26
N PRO A 20 26.08 -4.99 19.64
CA PRO A 20 26.44 -5.17 21.05
C PRO A 20 26.78 -3.83 21.73
N PRO A 21 26.54 -3.69 23.04
CA PRO A 21 26.83 -2.47 23.78
C PRO A 21 28.33 -2.32 24.02
N ALA A 22 28.81 -1.06 24.00
CA ALA A 22 30.18 -0.70 24.30
C ALA A 22 30.51 -0.98 25.78
N THR A 23 31.67 -1.59 26.00
CA THR A 23 32.35 -1.76 27.29
C THR A 23 32.89 -0.41 27.78
N ASN A 24 32.53 -0.02 29.01
CA ASN A 24 33.14 1.11 29.71
C ASN A 24 34.05 0.56 30.82
N ASP A 25 35.32 0.98 30.79
CA ASP A 25 36.24 0.91 31.94
C ASP A 25 36.19 2.24 32.74
N PRO A 26 36.67 2.23 34.00
CA PRO A 26 36.23 3.14 35.05
C PRO A 26 37.13 4.38 35.23
N ASP A 27 36.67 5.27 36.12
CA ASP A 27 37.41 6.29 36.89
C ASP A 27 36.93 7.73 36.67
N HIS A 28 36.11 8.24 37.61
CA HIS A 28 36.47 9.42 38.39
C HIS A 28 35.52 9.64 39.58
N GLU A 29 36.09 9.75 40.77
CA GLU A 29 35.43 10.13 42.03
C GLU A 29 34.98 11.60 42.08
N GLY A 30 33.94 11.88 42.88
CA GLY A 30 33.59 13.22 43.34
C GLY A 30 32.18 13.31 43.95
N PRO A 31 32.01 13.59 45.26
CA PRO A 31 30.75 13.36 45.99
C PRO A 31 29.93 14.66 46.16
N SER A 32 28.61 14.55 46.32
CA SER A 32 27.87 15.17 47.44
C SER A 32 26.35 14.98 47.38
N ASN A 33 25.81 14.72 48.57
CA ASN A 33 24.40 14.52 48.93
C ASN A 33 23.48 15.68 48.51
N SER A 34 22.27 15.34 48.04
CA SER A 34 21.06 16.08 48.44
C SER A 34 19.76 15.27 48.21
N THR A 35 19.12 14.93 49.32
CA THR A 35 17.67 14.98 49.59
C THR A 35 16.71 14.55 48.47
N ILE A 36 16.18 13.33 48.59
CA ILE A 36 14.98 12.85 47.90
C ILE A 36 13.78 13.68 48.35
N ARG A 37 13.30 14.58 47.49
CA ARG A 37 12.00 15.25 47.65
C ARG A 37 11.00 14.61 46.68
N SER A 38 10.11 13.79 47.25
CA SER A 38 8.93 13.25 46.57
C SER A 38 8.13 14.40 45.95
N THR A 39 8.12 14.48 44.62
CA THR A 39 7.24 15.36 43.85
C THR A 39 6.28 14.48 43.06
N ARG A 40 4.98 14.68 43.31
CA ARG A 40 3.89 14.04 42.59
C ARG A 40 4.01 14.35 41.09
N PRO A 41 3.66 13.41 40.19
CA PRO A 41 3.62 13.70 38.76
C PRO A 41 2.51 14.73 38.48
N CYS A 42 2.89 15.87 37.90
CA CYS A 42 1.92 16.77 37.25
C CYS A 42 1.25 16.01 36.09
N PRO A 43 -0.06 16.14 35.87
CA PRO A 43 -0.72 15.55 34.72
C PRO A 43 -0.17 16.22 33.45
N LEU A 44 0.44 15.42 32.57
CA LEU A 44 0.76 15.86 31.22
C LEU A 44 -0.54 16.30 30.52
N PRO A 45 -0.54 17.39 29.73
CA PRO A 45 -1.70 17.76 28.94
C PRO A 45 -1.99 16.62 27.97
N VAL A 46 -3.18 16.03 28.09
CA VAL A 46 -3.73 15.09 27.11
C VAL A 46 -3.65 15.78 25.74
N PRO A 47 -3.07 15.15 24.69
CA PRO A 47 -3.12 15.70 23.36
C PRO A 47 -4.59 15.82 22.99
N THR A 48 -5.10 17.05 22.97
CA THR A 48 -6.41 17.32 22.42
C THR A 48 -6.31 16.92 20.97
N ILE A 49 -6.95 15.80 20.60
CA ILE A 49 -7.21 15.44 19.21
C ILE A 49 -8.02 16.61 18.65
N ARG A 50 -7.32 17.58 18.07
CA ARG A 50 -7.94 18.68 17.33
C ARG A 50 -8.60 18.00 16.15
N ARG A 51 -9.93 18.06 16.12
CA ARG A 51 -10.76 17.63 15.00
C ARG A 51 -10.06 18.06 13.70
N GLU A 52 -9.74 17.10 12.85
CA GLU A 52 -9.36 17.36 11.47
C GLU A 52 -10.42 18.32 10.91
N SER A 53 -10.01 19.53 10.55
CA SER A 53 -10.89 20.42 9.83
C SER A 53 -11.11 19.75 8.49
N THR A 54 -12.26 19.10 8.33
CA THR A 54 -12.65 18.48 7.07
C THR A 54 -12.91 19.61 6.08
N VAL A 55 -11.87 20.05 5.38
CA VAL A 55 -11.99 21.03 4.31
C VAL A 55 -12.78 20.36 3.19
N ASN A 56 -13.95 20.90 2.86
CA ASN A 56 -14.72 20.42 1.73
C ASN A 56 -13.99 20.79 0.43
N LEU A 57 -13.34 19.81 -0.20
CA LEU A 57 -12.56 20.00 -1.44
C LEU A 57 -13.42 20.51 -2.61
N ASN A 58 -14.74 20.34 -2.57
CA ASN A 58 -15.63 20.81 -3.63
C ASN A 58 -15.97 22.31 -3.48
N GLU A 59 -15.89 22.86 -2.27
CA GLU A 59 -16.21 24.27 -1.96
C GLU A 59 -14.99 25.19 -1.93
N LEU A 60 -13.85 24.73 -2.47
CA LEU A 60 -12.66 25.57 -2.58
C LEU A 60 -12.91 26.80 -3.48
N PRO A 61 -12.49 28.02 -3.07
CA PRO A 61 -12.73 29.25 -3.83
C PRO A 61 -12.14 29.23 -5.24
N TYR A 62 -12.90 29.76 -6.21
CA TYR A 62 -12.44 29.87 -7.61
C TYR A 62 -11.53 31.08 -7.82
N ASP A 63 -11.96 32.27 -7.37
CA ASP A 63 -11.21 33.51 -7.54
C ASP A 63 -9.92 33.47 -6.70
N PRO A 64 -8.74 33.74 -7.28
CA PRO A 64 -7.47 33.80 -6.57
C PRO A 64 -7.48 34.70 -5.32
N ALA A 65 -8.25 35.78 -5.31
CA ALA A 65 -8.31 36.71 -4.19
C ALA A 65 -8.95 36.13 -2.93
N ASP A 66 -9.79 35.09 -3.06
CA ASP A 66 -10.48 34.45 -1.93
C ASP A 66 -9.73 33.23 -1.39
N ARG A 67 -8.64 32.83 -2.05
CA ARG A 67 -7.94 31.59 -1.69
C ARG A 67 -7.10 31.79 -0.43
N LYS A 68 -7.27 30.90 0.54
CA LYS A 68 -6.37 30.79 1.69
C LYS A 68 -5.00 30.31 1.26
N ARG A 69 -3.95 30.62 2.01
CA ARG A 69 -2.62 30.11 1.67
C ARG A 69 -2.56 28.60 1.87
N ILE A 70 -1.79 27.92 1.02
CA ILE A 70 -1.67 26.46 1.13
C ILE A 70 -1.07 26.05 2.49
N SER A 71 -0.16 26.85 3.05
CA SER A 71 0.44 26.63 4.37
C SER A 71 -0.54 26.76 5.54
N GLU A 72 -1.70 27.41 5.36
CA GLU A 72 -2.73 27.52 6.41
C GLU A 72 -3.51 26.21 6.59
N TYR A 73 -3.50 25.32 5.60
CA TYR A 73 -4.12 24.01 5.72
C TYR A 73 -3.20 23.08 6.53
N ILE A 74 -3.76 22.46 7.55
CA ILE A 74 -3.00 21.61 8.48
C ILE A 74 -2.80 20.23 7.86
N GLY A 75 -1.55 19.86 7.61
CA GLY A 75 -1.15 18.51 7.19
C GLY A 75 -0.74 18.42 5.71
N PRO A 76 0.41 17.79 5.40
CA PRO A 76 0.95 17.76 4.04
C PRO A 76 0.07 17.01 3.05
N LYS A 77 -0.63 15.96 3.49
CA LYS A 77 -1.56 15.19 2.63
C LYS A 77 -2.72 16.04 2.14
N LEU A 78 -3.37 16.78 3.04
CA LEU A 78 -4.49 17.65 2.71
C LEU A 78 -4.04 18.80 1.80
N GLN A 79 -2.87 19.38 2.04
CA GLN A 79 -2.30 20.40 1.16
C GLN A 79 -2.10 19.88 -0.26
N ASP A 80 -1.56 18.66 -0.41
CA ASP A 80 -1.35 18.04 -1.73
C ASP A 80 -2.68 17.70 -2.42
N GLU A 81 -3.70 17.26 -1.68
CA GLU A 81 -5.05 17.06 -2.23
C GLU A 81 -5.68 18.36 -2.73
N ILE A 82 -5.53 19.45 -1.97
CA ILE A 82 -5.98 20.79 -2.37
C ILE A 82 -5.21 21.26 -3.61
N ARG A 83 -3.88 21.09 -3.65
CA ARG A 83 -3.06 21.40 -4.83
C ARG A 83 -3.54 20.63 -6.06
N ARG A 84 -3.79 19.32 -5.94
CA ARG A 84 -4.33 18.50 -7.03
C ARG A 84 -5.70 19.01 -7.50
N LYS A 85 -6.58 19.39 -6.58
CA LYS A 85 -7.92 19.89 -6.93
C LYS A 85 -7.85 21.19 -7.73
N TYR A 86 -6.97 22.12 -7.34
CA TYR A 86 -6.75 23.34 -8.12
C TYR A 86 -6.10 23.07 -9.48
N LEU A 87 -5.12 22.15 -9.55
CA LEU A 87 -4.49 21.76 -10.82
C LEU A 87 -5.49 21.13 -11.80
N VAL A 88 -6.44 20.33 -11.32
CA VAL A 88 -7.49 19.72 -12.16
C VAL A 88 -8.52 20.75 -12.65
N ARG A 89 -8.73 21.84 -11.89
CA ARG A 89 -9.68 22.92 -12.24
C ARG A 89 -9.14 23.90 -13.28
N ASP A 90 -7.84 23.84 -13.58
CA ASP A 90 -7.09 24.79 -14.39
C ASP A 90 -7.07 26.23 -13.82
N PRO A 91 -6.18 27.11 -14.33
CA PRO A 91 -6.12 28.53 -13.96
C PRO A 91 -7.47 29.24 -14.12
N TYR A 92 -7.92 29.95 -13.08
CA TYR A 92 -9.19 30.68 -13.12
C TYR A 92 -9.14 31.85 -14.11
N ARG A 93 -10.09 31.85 -15.06
CA ARG A 93 -10.27 32.89 -16.07
C ARG A 93 -11.75 33.32 -16.10
N PRO A 94 -12.06 34.63 -16.11
CA PRO A 94 -13.43 35.12 -16.21
C PRO A 94 -14.16 34.59 -17.45
N GLN A 95 -15.49 34.53 -17.37
CA GLN A 95 -16.33 34.01 -18.46
C GLN A 95 -16.15 34.80 -19.77
N ARG A 96 -16.36 34.13 -20.90
CA ARG A 96 -16.31 34.77 -22.24
C ARG A 96 -17.29 35.93 -22.29
N GLY A 97 -16.80 37.13 -22.61
CA GLY A 97 -17.59 38.36 -22.63
C GLY A 97 -17.46 39.25 -21.38
N PHE A 98 -16.70 38.82 -20.38
CA PHE A 98 -16.37 39.66 -19.22
C PHE A 98 -15.70 40.98 -19.66
N LYS A 99 -16.19 42.10 -19.12
CA LYS A 99 -15.65 43.43 -19.40
C LYS A 99 -14.60 43.79 -18.36
N TYR A 100 -13.34 43.61 -18.74
CA TYR A 100 -12.21 44.00 -17.89
C TYR A 100 -12.23 45.50 -17.58
N PRO A 101 -12.13 45.90 -16.29
CA PRO A 101 -12.09 47.29 -15.88
C PRO A 101 -10.96 48.07 -16.56
N GLN A 102 -11.19 49.36 -16.78
CA GLN A 102 -10.18 50.29 -17.25
C GLN A 102 -9.73 51.19 -16.12
N ARG A 103 -8.43 51.44 -16.06
CA ARG A 103 -7.80 52.35 -15.11
C ARG A 103 -6.78 53.23 -15.83
N SER A 104 -6.63 54.46 -15.36
CA SER A 104 -5.59 55.36 -15.86
C SER A 104 -4.25 54.93 -15.30
N ILE A 105 -3.34 54.47 -16.16
CA ILE A 105 -1.95 54.16 -15.77
C ILE A 105 -1.05 55.13 -16.52
N GLY A 106 -0.54 56.12 -15.79
CA GLY A 106 0.00 57.34 -16.40
C GLY A 106 -1.13 58.14 -17.08
N ASN A 107 -0.91 58.54 -18.33
CA ASN A 107 -1.85 59.34 -19.12
C ASN A 107 -2.69 58.51 -20.11
N ILE A 108 -2.69 57.17 -19.99
CA ILE A 108 -3.37 56.26 -20.92
C ILE A 108 -4.32 55.34 -20.14
N GLN A 109 -5.54 55.19 -20.64
CA GLN A 109 -6.50 54.22 -20.13
C GLN A 109 -6.06 52.80 -20.53
N ARG A 110 -5.74 51.97 -19.53
CA ARG A 110 -5.27 50.60 -19.74
C ARG A 110 -6.17 49.61 -19.00
N ARG A 111 -6.25 48.40 -19.53
CA ARG A 111 -6.97 47.25 -18.96
C ARG A 111 -6.14 45.98 -19.14
N PHE A 112 -6.51 44.93 -18.43
CA PHE A 112 -5.99 43.60 -18.66
C PHE A 112 -6.16 43.17 -20.13
N SER A 113 -5.12 42.56 -20.71
CA SER A 113 -5.13 42.09 -22.10
C SER A 113 -5.39 40.59 -22.15
N THR A 114 -6.54 40.19 -22.71
CA THR A 114 -6.92 38.78 -22.86
C THR A 114 -5.93 37.95 -23.68
N LYS A 115 -5.21 38.57 -24.62
CA LYS A 115 -4.14 37.94 -25.42
C LYS A 115 -3.02 37.34 -24.57
N TRP A 116 -2.90 37.72 -23.30
CA TRP A 116 -1.90 37.12 -22.41
C TRP A 116 -2.24 35.69 -22.02
N TYR A 117 -3.52 35.30 -22.03
CA TYR A 117 -3.90 33.91 -21.77
C TYR A 117 -3.42 32.94 -22.85
N ASP A 118 -3.30 33.42 -24.09
CA ASP A 118 -2.78 32.61 -25.20
C ASP A 118 -1.27 32.34 -25.07
N LYS A 119 -0.58 33.22 -24.34
CA LYS A 119 0.88 33.17 -24.16
C LYS A 119 1.30 32.52 -22.84
N TYR A 120 0.50 32.68 -21.81
CA TYR A 120 0.82 32.25 -20.45
C TYR A 120 -0.33 31.38 -19.94
N ASP A 121 -0.11 30.07 -19.96
CA ASP A 121 -1.04 29.05 -19.50
C ASP A 121 -1.40 29.25 -18.02
N TRP A 122 -0.41 29.54 -17.19
CA TRP A 122 -0.49 29.73 -15.73
C TRP A 122 -1.25 30.96 -15.24
N LEU A 123 -1.59 31.90 -16.14
CA LEU A 123 -2.08 33.22 -15.78
C LEU A 123 -3.54 33.17 -15.32
N GLU A 124 -3.78 33.67 -14.11
CA GLU A 124 -5.11 33.82 -13.52
C GLU A 124 -5.47 35.30 -13.40
N TYR A 125 -6.77 35.59 -13.34
CA TYR A 125 -7.26 36.94 -13.10
C TYR A 125 -8.33 36.93 -12.02
N SER A 126 -8.21 37.85 -11.06
CA SER A 126 -9.21 38.09 -10.02
C SER A 126 -10.11 39.25 -10.41
N GLU A 127 -11.42 39.02 -10.41
CA GLU A 127 -12.41 40.07 -10.69
C GLU A 127 -12.51 41.05 -9.51
N LYS A 128 -12.34 40.54 -8.29
CA LYS A 128 -12.42 41.33 -7.04
C LYS A 128 -11.27 42.31 -6.89
N LYS A 129 -10.05 41.90 -7.25
CA LYS A 129 -8.85 42.73 -7.14
C LYS A 129 -8.50 43.50 -8.41
N ASP A 130 -9.14 43.18 -9.55
CA ASP A 130 -8.71 43.63 -10.88
C ASP A 130 -7.18 43.49 -11.03
N ALA A 131 -6.71 42.26 -10.82
CA ALA A 131 -5.29 41.94 -10.77
C ALA A 131 -5.04 40.49 -11.25
N ALA A 132 -3.85 40.25 -11.80
CA ALA A 132 -3.44 38.96 -12.31
C ALA A 132 -2.58 38.18 -11.31
N PHE A 133 -2.76 36.87 -11.29
CA PHE A 133 -2.09 35.93 -10.39
C PHE A 133 -1.47 34.77 -11.18
N CYS A 134 -0.63 34.00 -10.50
CA CYS A 134 -0.01 32.79 -11.05
C CYS A 134 -0.44 31.57 -10.25
N LEU A 135 -1.16 30.65 -10.89
CA LEU A 135 -1.66 29.44 -10.24
C LEU A 135 -0.52 28.61 -9.64
N TYR A 136 0.49 28.28 -10.46
CA TYR A 136 1.58 27.41 -10.04
C TYR A 136 2.38 28.01 -8.87
N CYS A 137 2.66 29.31 -8.92
CA CYS A 137 3.35 29.99 -7.83
C CYS A 137 2.50 30.09 -6.57
N TYR A 138 1.19 30.30 -6.68
CA TYR A 138 0.28 30.23 -5.52
C TYR A 138 0.32 28.85 -4.84
N LEU A 139 0.37 27.77 -5.62
CA LEU A 139 0.30 26.40 -5.09
C LEU A 139 1.58 25.91 -4.40
N PHE A 140 2.76 26.30 -4.91
CA PHE A 140 4.04 25.68 -4.53
C PHE A 140 5.12 26.62 -4.04
N ARG A 141 4.86 27.94 -4.00
CA ARG A 141 5.84 28.88 -3.50
C ARG A 141 5.75 28.97 -1.98
N ASP A 142 6.90 28.77 -1.33
CA ASP A 142 7.05 28.98 0.10
C ASP A 142 7.05 30.49 0.38
N HIS A 143 6.13 30.94 1.24
CA HIS A 143 6.12 32.33 1.66
C HIS A 143 7.15 32.54 2.78
N ILE A 144 8.20 33.29 2.46
CA ILE A 144 9.13 33.78 3.46
C ILE A 144 8.81 35.26 3.68
N GLU A 145 8.28 35.60 4.86
CA GLU A 145 8.02 36.98 5.25
C GLU A 145 9.33 37.79 5.20
N GLY A 146 9.29 38.98 4.60
CA GLY A 146 10.46 39.86 4.48
C GLY A 146 11.46 39.51 3.38
N GLN A 147 11.27 38.40 2.64
CA GLN A 147 12.11 38.12 1.47
C GLN A 147 11.72 39.07 0.32
N GLY A 148 12.62 39.99 -0.02
CA GLY A 148 12.50 40.83 -1.21
C GLY A 148 12.30 39.96 -2.45
N GLY A 149 11.22 40.23 -3.20
CA GLY A 149 10.85 39.43 -4.37
C GLY A 149 9.73 38.43 -4.15
N ASN A 150 8.98 38.48 -3.03
CA ASN A 150 7.59 38.00 -3.05
C ASN A 150 6.90 38.64 -4.25
N ASP A 151 6.53 37.80 -5.20
CA ASP A 151 6.16 38.28 -6.51
C ASP A 151 4.70 38.72 -6.48
N ALA A 152 4.41 39.84 -7.14
CA ALA A 152 3.08 40.42 -7.20
C ALA A 152 2.03 39.38 -7.65
N PHE A 153 2.44 38.36 -8.40
CA PHE A 153 1.56 37.29 -8.89
C PHE A 153 1.05 36.29 -7.83
N VAL A 154 1.45 36.38 -6.55
CA VAL A 154 1.01 35.43 -5.51
C VAL A 154 0.15 36.07 -4.41
N VAL A 155 0.55 37.23 -3.89
CA VAL A 155 -0.09 37.83 -2.69
C VAL A 155 -0.96 39.03 -3.09
N ASP A 156 -0.33 40.06 -3.65
CA ASP A 156 -0.99 41.35 -3.89
C ASP A 156 -1.81 41.35 -5.18
N GLY A 157 -1.31 40.69 -6.22
CA GLY A 157 -1.80 40.71 -7.59
C GLY A 157 -0.98 41.64 -8.48
N PHE A 158 -0.79 41.26 -9.75
CA PHE A 158 -0.17 42.11 -10.76
C PHE A 158 -1.24 42.90 -11.52
N ASP A 159 -1.18 44.22 -11.42
CA ASP A 159 -2.16 45.14 -12.04
C ASP A 159 -1.51 46.24 -12.92
N CYS A 160 -0.19 46.21 -13.04
CA CYS A 160 0.59 47.17 -13.82
C CYS A 160 0.50 46.85 -15.32
N TRP A 161 -0.67 47.08 -15.94
CA TRP A 161 -0.96 46.71 -17.33
C TRP A 161 -0.03 47.34 -18.38
N ASN A 162 0.72 48.38 -18.03
CA ASN A 162 1.74 48.98 -18.87
C ASN A 162 3.07 48.18 -18.93
N LYS A 163 3.30 47.26 -17.99
CA LYS A 163 4.56 46.52 -17.84
C LYS A 163 4.41 45.05 -18.23
N GLY A 164 3.92 44.79 -19.44
CA GLY A 164 3.75 43.41 -19.95
C GLY A 164 5.04 42.57 -19.97
N CYS A 165 6.22 43.19 -20.02
CA CYS A 165 7.50 42.50 -19.86
C CYS A 165 7.63 41.77 -18.53
N ARG A 166 6.98 42.23 -17.45
CA ARG A 166 7.03 41.58 -16.14
C ARG A 166 6.45 40.18 -16.13
N LEU A 167 5.48 39.88 -17.00
CA LEU A 167 4.98 38.51 -17.16
C LEU A 167 6.07 37.57 -17.68
N LYS A 168 6.93 38.06 -18.59
CA LYS A 168 8.08 37.30 -19.10
C LYS A 168 9.18 37.19 -18.03
N ASP A 169 9.43 38.27 -17.29
CA ASP A 169 10.44 38.28 -16.23
C ASP A 169 10.05 37.38 -15.05
N HIS A 170 8.75 37.26 -14.75
CA HIS A 170 8.18 36.34 -13.75
C HIS A 170 8.54 34.88 -14.04
N VAL A 171 8.32 34.44 -15.29
CA VAL A 171 8.71 33.10 -15.74
C VAL A 171 10.21 32.90 -15.56
N GLY A 172 10.98 33.96 -15.79
CA GLY A 172 12.44 33.96 -15.66
C GLY A 172 13.12 33.23 -16.82
N LYS A 173 14.40 33.53 -17.03
CA LYS A 173 15.21 32.89 -18.08
C LYS A 173 15.84 31.57 -17.63
N SER A 174 16.01 31.39 -16.33
CA SER A 174 16.65 30.21 -15.74
C SER A 174 15.65 29.08 -15.54
N PRO A 175 16.03 27.82 -15.79
CA PRO A 175 15.23 26.64 -15.43
C PRO A 175 14.90 26.56 -13.94
N ASN A 176 15.72 27.20 -13.09
CA ASN A 176 15.53 27.23 -11.63
C ASN A 176 14.92 28.55 -11.13
N SER A 177 14.23 29.30 -12.01
CA SER A 177 13.41 30.43 -11.54
C SER A 177 12.32 29.93 -10.58
N PHE A 178 11.76 30.83 -9.77
CA PHE A 178 10.68 30.48 -8.85
C PHE A 178 9.47 29.90 -9.58
N HIS A 179 9.12 30.48 -10.73
CA HIS A 179 8.04 29.98 -11.58
C HIS A 179 8.33 28.57 -12.11
N ASN A 180 9.48 28.37 -12.75
CA ASN A 180 9.81 27.08 -13.35
C ASN A 180 9.98 25.98 -12.30
N THR A 181 10.49 26.32 -11.11
CA THR A 181 10.56 25.41 -9.96
C THR A 181 9.15 25.02 -9.49
N ALA A 182 8.23 25.98 -9.41
CA ALA A 182 6.84 25.71 -9.06
C ALA A 182 6.14 24.83 -10.11
N VAL A 183 6.32 25.11 -11.40
CA VAL A 183 5.82 24.27 -12.52
C VAL A 183 6.36 22.84 -12.41
N LYS A 184 7.66 22.68 -12.12
CA LYS A 184 8.27 21.36 -11.91
C LYS A 184 7.60 20.62 -10.75
N ARG A 185 7.43 21.27 -9.60
CA ARG A 185 6.72 20.68 -8.45
C ARG A 185 5.27 20.29 -8.79
N CYS A 186 4.57 21.08 -9.61
CA CYS A 186 3.22 20.72 -10.11
C CYS A 186 3.25 19.42 -10.91
N ASN A 187 4.16 19.33 -11.88
CA ASN A 187 4.31 18.17 -12.75
C ASN A 187 4.68 16.91 -11.96
N ASP A 188 5.58 17.05 -10.99
CA ASP A 188 6.00 15.95 -10.12
C ASP A 188 4.85 15.48 -9.23
N LEU A 189 4.02 16.40 -8.70
CA LEU A 189 2.85 16.05 -7.90
C LEU A 189 1.84 15.23 -8.72
N LEU A 190 1.59 15.60 -9.98
CA LEU A 190 0.67 14.87 -10.86
C LEU A 190 1.19 13.47 -11.23
N LYS A 191 2.51 13.26 -11.27
CA LYS A 191 3.15 11.97 -11.58
C LYS A 191 3.30 11.07 -10.35
N HIS A 192 2.18 10.72 -9.70
CA HIS A 192 2.19 9.90 -8.48
C HIS A 192 2.91 8.53 -8.66
N ASP A 193 2.85 7.97 -9.88
CA ASP A 193 3.49 6.71 -10.27
C ASP A 193 5.02 6.71 -10.18
N GLN A 194 5.63 7.89 -10.19
CA GLN A 194 7.08 8.08 -10.11
C GLN A 194 7.57 8.33 -8.68
N SER A 195 6.66 8.38 -7.70
CA SER A 195 7.06 8.55 -6.31
C SER A 195 7.86 7.34 -5.81
N VAL A 196 8.84 7.60 -4.93
CA VAL A 196 9.65 6.54 -4.31
C VAL A 196 8.76 5.52 -3.58
N VAL A 197 7.68 5.99 -2.93
CA VAL A 197 6.74 5.12 -2.22
C VAL A 197 6.05 4.16 -3.19
N VAL A 198 5.53 4.65 -4.31
CA VAL A 198 4.87 3.79 -5.32
C VAL A 198 5.88 2.84 -5.99
N ALA A 199 7.10 3.30 -6.25
CA ALA A 199 8.15 2.45 -6.79
C ALA A 199 8.52 1.30 -5.82
N LEU A 200 8.63 1.60 -4.51
CA LEU A 200 8.88 0.60 -3.48
C LEU A 200 7.73 -0.41 -3.33
N ASP A 201 6.48 0.06 -3.38
CA ASP A 201 5.30 -0.82 -3.33
C ASP A 201 5.24 -1.75 -4.55
N LYS A 202 5.47 -1.21 -5.76
CA LYS A 202 5.56 -2.00 -7.00
C LYS A 202 6.67 -3.07 -6.90
N GLN A 203 7.86 -2.69 -6.45
CA GLN A 203 8.96 -3.64 -6.25
C GLN A 203 8.64 -4.71 -5.20
N SER A 204 7.97 -4.33 -4.10
CA SER A 204 7.54 -5.26 -3.06
C SER A 204 6.57 -6.31 -3.59
N LYS A 205 5.60 -5.90 -4.41
CA LYS A 205 4.64 -6.81 -5.04
C LYS A 205 5.32 -7.81 -5.96
N VAL A 206 6.20 -7.34 -6.85
CA VAL A 206 6.99 -8.21 -7.74
C VAL A 206 7.83 -9.20 -6.93
N THR A 207 8.52 -8.73 -5.89
CA THR A 207 9.36 -9.59 -5.03
C THR A 207 8.53 -10.67 -4.32
N HIS A 208 7.31 -10.33 -3.89
CA HIS A 208 6.39 -11.28 -3.25
C HIS A 208 5.89 -12.33 -4.24
N GLU A 209 5.46 -11.93 -5.44
CA GLU A 209 5.01 -12.83 -6.50
C GLU A 209 6.10 -13.83 -6.89
N GLU A 210 7.32 -13.34 -7.11
CA GLU A 210 8.47 -14.18 -7.39
C GLU A 210 8.76 -15.17 -6.25
N TYR A 211 8.64 -14.75 -5.00
CA TYR A 211 8.80 -15.64 -3.84
C TYR A 211 7.72 -16.73 -3.82
N MET A 212 6.47 -16.38 -4.10
CA MET A 212 5.37 -17.34 -4.15
C MET A 212 5.57 -18.38 -5.27
N ILE A 213 6.09 -17.96 -6.43
CA ILE A 213 6.45 -18.88 -7.52
C ILE A 213 7.51 -19.90 -7.06
N ARG A 214 8.59 -19.43 -6.41
CA ARG A 214 9.65 -20.30 -5.88
C ARG A 214 9.15 -21.27 -4.82
N LEU A 215 8.33 -20.78 -3.90
CA LEU A 215 7.74 -21.58 -2.84
C LEU A 215 6.82 -22.66 -3.43
N ASN A 216 5.93 -22.31 -4.35
CA ASN A 216 5.02 -23.27 -4.98
C ASN A 216 5.76 -24.35 -5.79
N ASN A 217 6.83 -23.97 -6.48
CA ASN A 217 7.69 -24.93 -7.18
C ASN A 217 8.33 -25.91 -6.18
N SER A 218 8.90 -25.39 -5.09
CA SER A 218 9.50 -26.20 -4.02
C SER A 218 8.50 -27.14 -3.34
N ILE A 219 7.28 -26.65 -3.07
CA ILE A 219 6.18 -27.44 -2.51
C ILE A 219 5.76 -28.54 -3.47
N SER A 220 5.72 -28.28 -4.78
CA SER A 220 5.34 -29.26 -5.80
C SER A 220 6.40 -30.35 -5.95
N ALA A 221 7.68 -29.97 -5.97
CA ALA A 221 8.79 -30.92 -5.99
C ALA A 221 8.79 -31.81 -4.73
N ALA A 222 8.68 -31.20 -3.54
CA ALA A 222 8.61 -31.93 -2.28
C ALA A 222 7.40 -32.89 -2.23
N ARG A 223 6.23 -32.42 -2.67
CA ARG A 223 5.01 -33.24 -2.76
C ARG A 223 5.25 -34.51 -3.56
N TYR A 224 5.79 -34.35 -4.78
CA TYR A 224 6.05 -35.47 -5.67
C TYR A 224 7.01 -36.49 -5.03
N LEU A 225 8.13 -36.02 -4.46
CA LEU A 225 9.12 -36.88 -3.85
C LEU A 225 8.58 -37.64 -2.64
N LEU A 226 7.78 -36.99 -1.79
CA LEU A 226 7.12 -37.62 -0.65
C LEU A 226 6.11 -38.68 -1.11
N HIS A 227 5.30 -38.39 -2.13
CA HIS A 227 4.35 -39.36 -2.66
C HIS A 227 5.02 -40.60 -3.25
N GLN A 228 6.19 -40.44 -3.89
CA GLN A 228 6.93 -41.53 -4.50
C GLN A 228 7.91 -42.22 -3.53
N GLY A 229 8.08 -41.70 -2.31
CA GLY A 229 9.07 -42.21 -1.35
C GLY A 229 10.51 -42.00 -1.81
N LEU A 230 10.78 -40.97 -2.62
CA LEU A 230 12.10 -40.70 -3.17
C LEU A 230 12.93 -39.81 -2.24
N ALA A 231 14.24 -40.07 -2.19
CA ALA A 231 15.17 -39.21 -1.48
C ALA A 231 15.18 -37.80 -2.10
N PHE A 232 15.23 -36.77 -1.27
CA PHE A 232 15.28 -35.37 -1.74
C PHE A 232 16.66 -35.00 -2.27
N ARG A 233 17.70 -35.54 -1.64
CA ARG A 233 19.09 -35.10 -1.78
C ARG A 233 19.92 -36.09 -2.58
N GLY A 234 20.90 -35.55 -3.30
CA GLY A 234 21.98 -36.30 -3.92
C GLY A 234 23.23 -36.32 -3.05
N HIS A 235 24.21 -37.13 -3.42
CA HIS A 235 25.52 -37.13 -2.78
C HIS A 235 26.28 -35.82 -3.05
N ASP A 236 26.10 -35.24 -4.24
CA ASP A 236 26.71 -33.99 -4.65
C ASP A 236 25.66 -33.04 -5.24
N GLU A 237 25.36 -31.95 -4.53
CA GLU A 237 24.43 -30.89 -4.96
C GLU A 237 25.14 -29.65 -5.54
N SER A 238 26.44 -29.77 -5.86
CA SER A 238 27.20 -28.72 -6.54
C SER A 238 26.59 -28.35 -7.89
N LYS A 239 26.93 -27.18 -8.43
CA LYS A 239 26.38 -26.74 -9.72
C LYS A 239 26.94 -27.57 -10.87
N GLU A 240 28.14 -28.11 -10.68
CA GLU A 240 28.97 -28.86 -11.61
C GLU A 240 28.59 -30.35 -11.64
N SER A 241 27.85 -30.84 -10.64
CA SER A 241 27.36 -32.21 -10.60
C SER A 241 26.34 -32.49 -11.69
N LYS A 242 26.49 -33.64 -12.37
CA LYS A 242 25.51 -34.16 -13.33
C LYS A 242 24.21 -34.60 -12.66
N ASN A 243 24.25 -34.94 -11.37
CA ASN A 243 23.08 -35.34 -10.59
C ASN A 243 23.07 -34.60 -9.25
N ARG A 244 22.36 -33.47 -9.23
CA ARG A 244 22.28 -32.55 -8.07
C ARG A 244 21.26 -32.97 -7.01
N GLY A 245 20.83 -34.23 -7.03
CA GLY A 245 19.72 -34.72 -6.21
C GLY A 245 18.35 -34.47 -6.83
N ASN A 246 17.38 -35.29 -6.43
CA ASN A 246 16.05 -35.33 -7.05
C ASN A 246 15.28 -34.02 -6.86
N PHE A 247 15.41 -33.35 -5.70
CA PHE A 247 14.69 -32.11 -5.44
C PHE A 247 15.10 -30.99 -6.39
N ARG A 248 16.42 -30.80 -6.59
CA ARG A 248 16.93 -29.76 -7.48
C ARG A 248 16.58 -30.05 -8.94
N GLN A 249 16.82 -31.28 -9.39
CA GLN A 249 16.50 -31.68 -10.77
C GLN A 249 15.00 -31.55 -11.07
N LEU A 250 14.13 -31.96 -10.13
CA LEU A 250 12.69 -31.83 -10.31
C LEU A 250 12.25 -30.37 -10.27
N GLY A 251 12.81 -29.54 -9.40
CA GLY A 251 12.53 -28.11 -9.39
C GLY A 251 12.95 -27.43 -10.69
N ASP A 252 14.09 -27.82 -11.28
CA ASP A 252 14.57 -27.29 -12.58
C ASP A 252 13.61 -27.69 -13.70
N LEU A 253 13.20 -28.97 -13.73
CA LEU A 253 12.21 -29.47 -14.68
C LEU A 253 10.88 -28.70 -14.57
N LEU A 254 10.39 -28.46 -13.36
CA LEU A 254 9.17 -27.70 -13.12
C LEU A 254 9.31 -26.23 -13.51
N ALA A 255 10.51 -25.65 -13.42
CA ALA A 255 10.78 -24.28 -13.85
C ALA A 255 10.87 -24.16 -15.38
N ASP A 256 11.41 -25.17 -16.06
CA ASP A 256 11.51 -25.23 -17.52
C ASP A 256 10.15 -25.34 -18.22
N GLN A 257 9.10 -25.76 -17.51
CA GLN A 257 7.74 -25.81 -18.05
C GLN A 257 7.12 -24.42 -18.29
N ASN A 258 7.69 -23.36 -17.74
CA ASN A 258 7.20 -21.98 -17.95
C ASN A 258 8.38 -21.01 -18.05
N GLU A 259 8.58 -20.46 -19.25
CA GLU A 259 9.68 -19.52 -19.57
C GLU A 259 9.74 -18.31 -18.62
N ASN A 260 8.61 -17.85 -18.11
CA ASN A 260 8.55 -16.74 -17.16
C ASN A 260 9.07 -17.14 -15.76
N THR A 261 8.93 -18.42 -15.39
CA THR A 261 9.37 -18.93 -14.08
C THR A 261 10.82 -19.39 -14.06
N LYS A 262 11.40 -19.70 -15.23
CA LYS A 262 12.78 -20.17 -15.37
C LYS A 262 13.80 -19.24 -14.72
N ARG A 263 13.68 -17.92 -14.94
CA ARG A 263 14.57 -16.90 -14.36
C ARG A 263 14.31 -16.61 -12.88
N ILE A 264 13.23 -17.15 -12.31
CA ILE A 264 12.76 -16.82 -10.96
C ILE A 264 13.14 -17.92 -9.95
N VAL A 265 13.43 -19.13 -10.41
CA VAL A 265 13.49 -20.36 -9.61
C VAL A 265 14.91 -20.96 -9.57
N LEU A 266 15.24 -21.61 -8.45
CA LEU A 266 16.50 -22.34 -8.20
C LEU A 266 17.79 -21.53 -8.41
N ILE A 267 18.52 -21.77 -9.49
CA ILE A 267 19.92 -21.33 -9.66
C ILE A 267 20.01 -19.85 -10.07
N ASP A 268 19.01 -19.36 -10.79
CA ASP A 268 18.93 -17.98 -11.27
C ASP A 268 18.33 -17.04 -10.21
N ALA A 269 17.73 -17.60 -9.14
CA ALA A 269 17.26 -16.83 -8.01
C ALA A 269 18.43 -16.31 -7.15
N PRO A 270 18.28 -15.13 -6.49
CA PRO A 270 19.28 -14.60 -5.56
C PRO A 270 19.64 -15.65 -4.49
N ARG A 271 20.94 -15.81 -4.17
CA ARG A 271 21.46 -16.90 -3.32
C ARG A 271 20.64 -17.18 -2.05
N ASN A 272 20.16 -16.14 -1.37
CA ASN A 272 19.41 -16.29 -0.11
C ASN A 272 17.92 -16.63 -0.29
N ASN A 273 17.45 -16.78 -1.53
CA ASN A 273 16.04 -16.94 -1.87
C ASN A 273 15.80 -18.13 -2.81
N GLN A 274 16.72 -19.09 -2.89
CA GLN A 274 16.63 -20.21 -3.84
C GLN A 274 15.67 -21.33 -3.37
N MET A 275 15.25 -21.32 -2.10
CA MET A 275 14.38 -22.33 -1.47
C MET A 275 14.94 -23.77 -1.48
N VAL A 276 16.25 -23.95 -1.70
CA VAL A 276 16.94 -25.25 -1.76
C VAL A 276 17.62 -25.68 -0.46
N ALA A 277 17.55 -24.84 0.59
CA ALA A 277 18.24 -25.13 1.84
C ALA A 277 17.69 -26.40 2.53
N PRO A 278 18.55 -27.21 3.19
CA PRO A 278 18.12 -28.40 3.93
C PRO A 278 17.01 -28.15 4.93
N GLU A 279 17.09 -27.03 5.63
CA GLU A 279 16.13 -26.62 6.64
C GLU A 279 14.77 -26.33 6.00
N ILE A 280 14.76 -25.63 4.86
CA ILE A 280 13.53 -25.31 4.12
C ILE A 280 12.88 -26.60 3.58
N GLN A 281 13.67 -27.50 2.99
CA GLN A 281 13.17 -28.78 2.49
C GLN A 281 12.53 -29.61 3.61
N ARG A 282 13.17 -29.63 4.79
CA ARG A 282 12.68 -30.32 5.98
C ARG A 282 11.38 -29.69 6.48
N ASP A 283 11.34 -28.37 6.63
CA ASP A 283 10.14 -27.64 7.07
C ASP A 283 8.94 -27.94 6.16
N ILE A 284 9.15 -27.97 4.83
CA ILE A 284 8.11 -28.34 3.87
C ILE A 284 7.64 -29.79 4.11
N ALA A 285 8.58 -30.73 4.27
CA ALA A 285 8.26 -32.13 4.52
C ALA A 285 7.50 -32.35 5.85
N GLU A 286 7.91 -31.65 6.92
CA GLU A 286 7.24 -31.67 8.22
C GLU A 286 5.81 -31.10 8.10
N CYS A 287 5.61 -29.98 7.39
CA CYS A 287 4.28 -29.44 7.12
C CYS A 287 3.39 -30.44 6.38
N TYR A 288 3.95 -31.18 5.41
CA TYR A 288 3.22 -32.25 4.73
C TYR A 288 2.84 -33.38 5.68
N ALA A 289 3.77 -33.84 6.52
CA ALA A 289 3.50 -34.88 7.51
C ALA A 289 2.38 -34.47 8.48
N GLU A 290 2.48 -33.27 9.07
CA GLU A 290 1.46 -32.74 9.98
C GLU A 290 0.08 -32.66 9.32
N ARG A 291 0.04 -32.21 8.06
CA ARG A 291 -1.22 -32.12 7.31
C ARG A 291 -1.81 -33.51 7.05
N ARG A 292 -0.97 -34.47 6.63
CA ARG A 292 -1.39 -35.85 6.37
C ARG A 292 -1.90 -36.54 7.63
N ASP A 293 -1.23 -36.37 8.76
CA ASP A 293 -1.67 -36.93 10.05
C ASP A 293 -3.03 -36.35 10.45
N LYS A 294 -3.24 -35.04 10.26
CA LYS A 294 -4.53 -34.40 10.52
C LYS A 294 -5.64 -34.96 9.64
N ASP A 295 -5.40 -35.09 8.33
CA ASP A 295 -6.39 -35.62 7.39
C ASP A 295 -6.75 -37.09 7.72
N ILE A 296 -5.76 -37.90 8.15
CA ILE A 296 -6.01 -39.28 8.61
C ILE A 296 -6.85 -39.30 9.90
N LEU A 297 -6.51 -38.46 10.88
CA LEU A 297 -7.28 -38.37 12.13
C LEU A 297 -8.73 -37.96 11.87
N GLU A 298 -8.95 -36.98 11.00
CA GLU A 298 -10.30 -36.55 10.59
C GLU A 298 -11.08 -37.71 9.94
N ALA A 299 -10.48 -38.41 8.98
CA ALA A 299 -11.10 -39.56 8.33
C ALA A 299 -11.42 -40.70 9.33
N MET A 300 -10.50 -41.00 10.26
CA MET A 300 -10.72 -42.01 11.29
C MET A 300 -11.86 -41.64 12.25
N LEU A 301 -12.00 -40.35 12.59
CA LEU A 301 -13.10 -39.86 13.43
C LEU A 301 -14.46 -40.03 12.73
N GLU A 302 -14.53 -39.72 11.43
CA GLU A 302 -15.74 -39.91 10.62
C GLU A 302 -16.14 -41.39 10.55
N VAL A 303 -15.20 -42.28 10.25
CA VAL A 303 -15.44 -43.74 10.24
C VAL A 303 -15.92 -44.22 11.60
N LYS A 304 -15.32 -43.75 12.70
CA LYS A 304 -15.72 -44.10 14.06
C LYS A 304 -17.13 -43.58 14.42
N LEU A 305 -17.50 -42.39 13.95
CA LEU A 305 -18.84 -41.84 14.14
C LEU A 305 -19.87 -42.64 13.35
N LEU A 306 -19.59 -42.94 12.08
CA LEU A 306 -20.47 -43.71 11.23
C LEU A 306 -20.68 -45.13 11.78
N LYS A 307 -19.60 -45.79 12.21
CA LYS A 307 -19.68 -47.11 12.87
C LYS A 307 -20.58 -47.09 14.11
N ARG A 308 -20.49 -46.04 14.95
CA ARG A 308 -21.36 -45.88 16.13
C ARG A 308 -22.83 -45.69 15.75
N LYS A 309 -23.11 -44.91 14.70
CA LYS A 309 -24.49 -44.72 14.21
C LYS A 309 -25.10 -46.03 13.70
N PHE A 310 -24.35 -46.81 12.92
CA PHE A 310 -24.81 -48.13 12.49
C PHE A 310 -25.02 -49.09 13.66
N GLN A 311 -24.15 -49.02 14.67
CA GLN A 311 -24.31 -49.80 15.89
C GLN A 311 -25.62 -49.44 16.62
N GLN A 312 -25.93 -48.15 16.76
CA GLN A 312 -27.19 -47.68 17.36
C GLN A 312 -28.40 -48.16 16.55
N ILE A 313 -28.40 -48.03 15.22
CA ILE A 313 -29.51 -48.52 14.38
C ILE A 313 -29.71 -50.03 14.55
N ARG A 314 -28.62 -50.79 14.70
CA ARG A 314 -28.70 -52.23 14.94
C ARG A 314 -29.30 -52.55 16.31
N ASP A 315 -28.96 -51.78 17.33
CA ASP A 315 -29.35 -52.05 18.72
C ASP A 315 -30.76 -51.52 19.03
N ASP A 316 -31.12 -50.35 18.49
CA ASP A 316 -32.38 -49.64 18.74
C ASP A 316 -33.46 -49.88 17.66
N GLY A 317 -33.10 -50.55 16.56
CA GLY A 317 -33.99 -50.78 15.42
C GLY A 317 -34.07 -49.60 14.44
N TRP A 318 -34.93 -49.73 13.43
CA TRP A 318 -35.05 -48.75 12.33
C TRP A 318 -36.03 -47.61 12.62
N ASP A 319 -36.83 -47.70 13.67
CA ASP A 319 -37.96 -46.80 13.93
C ASP A 319 -37.54 -45.33 13.99
N SER A 320 -36.49 -45.00 14.75
CA SER A 320 -35.97 -43.62 14.84
C SER A 320 -35.41 -43.09 13.51
N LEU A 321 -34.93 -43.97 12.62
CA LEU A 321 -34.46 -43.57 11.29
C LEU A 321 -35.64 -43.37 10.34
N LEU A 322 -36.63 -44.27 10.38
CA LEU A 322 -37.86 -44.17 9.59
C LEU A 322 -38.63 -42.89 9.93
N ASP A 323 -38.76 -42.55 11.21
CA ASP A 323 -39.39 -41.30 11.65
C ASP A 323 -38.70 -40.05 11.05
N LYS A 324 -37.36 -40.02 11.08
CA LYS A 324 -36.58 -38.93 10.46
C LYS A 324 -36.77 -38.87 8.95
N THR A 325 -36.82 -40.03 8.30
CA THR A 325 -37.02 -40.13 6.84
C THR A 325 -38.42 -39.68 6.45
N TYR A 326 -39.45 -40.08 7.19
CA TYR A 326 -40.83 -39.67 6.95
C TYR A 326 -41.05 -38.18 7.21
N SER A 327 -40.45 -37.61 8.24
CA SER A 327 -40.47 -36.16 8.49
C SER A 327 -39.79 -35.39 7.34
N PHE A 328 -38.66 -35.89 6.83
CA PHE A 328 -38.01 -35.32 5.65
C PHE A 328 -38.93 -35.40 4.41
N CYS A 329 -39.54 -36.56 4.14
CA CYS A 329 -40.46 -36.73 3.03
C CYS A 329 -41.65 -35.76 3.09
N GLU A 330 -42.25 -35.58 4.27
CA GLU A 330 -43.32 -34.59 4.49
C GLU A 330 -42.85 -33.16 4.20
N GLN A 331 -41.65 -32.79 4.68
CA GLN A 331 -41.08 -31.47 4.47
C GLN A 331 -40.93 -31.12 2.98
N TYR A 332 -40.59 -32.11 2.14
CA TYR A 332 -40.32 -31.91 0.71
C TYR A 332 -41.43 -32.42 -0.22
N GLY A 333 -42.59 -32.81 0.33
CA GLY A 333 -43.72 -33.31 -0.46
C GLY A 333 -43.44 -34.62 -1.21
N ILE A 334 -42.52 -35.44 -0.71
CA ILE A 334 -42.15 -36.73 -1.30
C ILE A 334 -43.15 -37.79 -0.79
N PRO A 335 -43.81 -38.56 -1.67
CA PRO A 335 -44.70 -39.64 -1.25
C PRO A 335 -43.97 -40.65 -0.35
N LYS A 336 -44.57 -40.99 0.79
CA LYS A 336 -44.02 -41.99 1.71
C LYS A 336 -44.17 -43.38 1.10
N LEU A 337 -43.14 -44.22 1.28
CA LEU A 337 -43.15 -45.62 0.85
C LEU A 337 -43.97 -46.43 1.86
N ASP A 338 -45.05 -47.06 1.40
CA ASP A 338 -45.84 -47.99 2.20
C ASP A 338 -45.16 -49.36 2.20
N MET A 339 -44.67 -49.79 3.37
CA MET A 339 -43.96 -51.05 3.54
C MET A 339 -44.89 -52.21 3.92
N GLU A 340 -46.21 -51.97 4.03
CA GLU A 340 -47.22 -53.00 4.34
C GLU A 340 -47.96 -53.56 3.10
N GLU A 341 -47.59 -53.14 1.88
CA GLU A 341 -48.20 -53.68 0.66
C GLU A 341 -47.83 -55.16 0.49
N HIS A 342 -48.82 -56.02 0.73
CA HIS A 342 -48.68 -57.48 0.76
C HIS A 342 -48.12 -58.01 -0.55
N ARG A 343 -47.06 -58.83 -0.47
CA ARG A 343 -46.54 -59.59 -1.61
C ARG A 343 -47.69 -60.46 -2.17
N PRO A 344 -48.07 -60.34 -3.45
CA PRO A 344 -49.04 -61.25 -4.05
C PRO A 344 -48.49 -62.69 -4.01
N ALA A 345 -49.37 -63.61 -3.62
CA ALA A 345 -49.09 -65.02 -3.33
C ALA A 345 -48.53 -65.81 -4.51
#